data_AF-A0A699SF51-F1
#
_entry.id   AF-A0A699SF51-F1
#
_cell.length_a   1.000
_cell.length_b   1.000
_cell.length_c   1.000
_cell.angle_alpha   90.00
_cell.angle_beta   90.00
_cell.angle_gamma   90.00
#
_symmetry.space_group_name_H-M   'P 1'
#
loop_
_entity.id
_entity.type
_entity.pdbx_description
1 polymer ?
#
loop_
_entity_poly.entity_id
_entity_poly.type
_entity_poly.pdbx_seq_one_letter_code
_entity_poly.pdbx_strand_id
1 'polypeptide(L)'
;VKIEHQRASGLLQPLEIPMWKWDEISMDFVTGLFTTPKRHDAIWVVVDRLTKSAHFLPIWKNYSIRKLAEIFRYEIVRLHGTPTSIVSDRDPRFTSHFWKGLQKA
;
A
#
# COMPACT_ATOMS: atom_id res chain seq x y z
N VAL A 1 -46.10 -8.13 4.16
CA VAL A 1 -44.90 -8.75 4.79
C VAL A 1 -43.73 -8.55 3.84
N LYS A 2 -42.74 -7.73 4.21
CA LYS A 2 -41.54 -7.50 3.38
C LYS A 2 -40.53 -8.58 3.75
N ILE A 3 -40.44 -9.62 2.93
CA ILE A 3 -39.54 -10.76 3.19
C ILE A 3 -38.11 -10.28 2.93
N GLU A 4 -37.28 -10.24 3.96
CA GLU A 4 -35.85 -9.98 3.83
C GLU A 4 -35.21 -11.08 2.98
N HIS A 5 -34.65 -10.69 1.83
CA HIS A 5 -33.87 -11.55 0.94
C HIS A 5 -32.37 -11.23 1.06
N GLN A 6 -31.88 -10.92 2.27
CA GLN A 6 -30.44 -10.75 2.47
C GLN A 6 -29.79 -12.12 2.67
N ARG A 7 -28.88 -12.46 1.75
CA ARG A 7 -28.03 -13.64 1.87
C ARG A 7 -27.12 -13.45 3.07
N ALA A 8 -26.99 -14.46 3.92
CA ALA A 8 -26.06 -14.41 5.05
C ALA A 8 -24.64 -14.08 4.54
N SER A 9 -23.98 -13.11 5.19
CA SER A 9 -22.59 -12.78 4.87
C SER A 9 -21.71 -14.03 5.01
N GLY A 10 -20.86 -14.27 4.00
CA GLY A 10 -19.89 -15.36 4.04
C GLY A 10 -18.82 -15.15 5.11
N LEU A 11 -18.10 -16.22 5.46
CA LEU A 11 -16.95 -16.15 6.36
C LEU A 11 -15.81 -15.36 5.71
N LEU A 12 -15.13 -14.50 6.49
CA LEU A 12 -13.91 -13.83 6.05
C LEU A 12 -12.79 -14.85 5.87
N GLN A 13 -11.95 -14.65 4.84
CA GLN A 13 -10.73 -15.42 4.61
C GLN A 13 -9.52 -14.53 4.90
N PRO A 14 -9.00 -14.53 6.15
CA PRO A 14 -7.83 -13.74 6.50
C PRO A 14 -6.56 -14.33 5.85
N LEU A 15 -5.62 -13.45 5.52
CA LEU A 15 -4.28 -13.84 5.11
C LEU A 15 -3.51 -14.41 6.31
N GLU A 16 -2.59 -15.35 6.04
CA GLU A 16 -1.71 -15.93 7.05
C GLU A 16 -0.87 -14.84 7.76
N ILE A 17 -0.58 -15.06 9.03
CA ILE A 17 0.20 -14.12 9.85
C ILE A 17 1.69 -14.31 9.51
N PRO A 18 2.41 -13.25 9.11
CA PRO A 18 3.84 -13.37 8.80
C PRO A 18 4.66 -13.77 10.02
N MET A 19 5.75 -14.50 9.81
CA MET A 19 6.65 -14.92 10.89
C MET A 19 7.63 -13.83 11.33
N TRP A 20 7.97 -12.89 10.44
CA TRP A 20 8.99 -11.89 10.69
C TRP A 20 8.52 -10.47 10.37
N LYS A 21 9.04 -9.51 11.13
CA LYS A 21 8.71 -8.08 10.94
C LYS A 21 9.20 -7.62 9.58
N TRP A 22 8.40 -6.80 8.89
CA TRP A 22 8.70 -6.23 7.58
C TRP A 22 8.90 -7.22 6.43
N ASP A 23 8.69 -8.51 6.68
CA ASP A 23 8.76 -9.54 5.66
C ASP A 23 7.57 -9.43 4.70
N GLU A 24 6.37 -9.23 5.25
CA GLU A 24 5.19 -8.94 4.45
C GLU A 24 4.57 -7.60 4.86
N ILE A 25 4.24 -6.80 3.86
CA ILE A 25 3.67 -5.47 4.07
C ILE A 25 2.34 -5.31 3.34
N SER A 26 1.52 -4.39 3.82
CA SER A 26 0.35 -3.89 3.09
C SER A 26 0.55 -2.44 2.69
N MET A 27 0.06 -2.06 1.52
CA MET A 27 0.14 -0.70 1.01
C MET A 27 -1.22 -0.15 0.62
N ASP A 28 -1.41 1.15 0.83
CA ASP A 28 -2.61 1.88 0.42
C ASP A 28 -2.30 3.36 0.14
N PHE A 29 -3.16 4.02 -0.62
CA PHE A 29 -3.09 5.46 -0.87
C PHE A 29 -4.33 6.18 -0.37
N VAL A 30 -4.15 7.05 0.62
CA VAL A 30 -5.18 8.04 0.99
C VAL A 30 -5.08 9.21 0.02
N THR A 31 -6.12 9.43 -0.78
CA THR A 31 -6.18 10.52 -1.77
C THR A 31 -7.34 11.46 -1.51
N GLY A 32 -7.44 12.55 -2.30
CA GLY A 32 -8.50 13.55 -2.13
C GLY A 32 -8.23 14.54 -1.00
N LEU A 33 -6.97 14.63 -0.55
CA LEU A 33 -6.57 15.59 0.48
C LEU A 33 -6.32 16.96 -0.14
N PHE A 34 -6.42 18.00 0.69
CA PHE A 34 -6.01 19.34 0.28
C PHE A 34 -4.52 19.37 -0.07
N THR A 35 -4.18 20.08 -1.14
CA THR A 35 -2.79 20.20 -1.57
C THR A 35 -2.00 21.09 -0.60
N THR A 36 -0.90 20.56 -0.07
CA THR A 36 0.04 21.29 0.78
C THR A 36 0.87 22.29 -0.04
N PRO A 37 1.53 23.30 0.58
CA PRO A 37 2.45 24.20 -0.12
C PRO A 37 3.60 23.48 -0.85
N LYS A 38 3.98 22.30 -0.37
CA LYS A 38 4.99 21.42 -0.99
C LYS A 38 4.43 20.53 -2.12
N ARG A 39 3.18 20.75 -2.55
CA ARG A 39 2.47 20.03 -3.62
C ARG A 39 2.19 18.54 -3.35
N HIS A 40 2.08 18.13 -2.09
CA HIS A 40 1.53 16.81 -1.74
C HIS A 40 0.02 16.91 -1.56
N ASP A 41 -0.73 15.96 -2.13
CA ASP A 41 -2.20 15.87 -2.08
C ASP A 41 -2.70 14.44 -1.77
N ALA A 42 -1.80 13.56 -1.37
CA ALA A 42 -2.08 12.19 -0.99
C ALA A 42 -1.06 11.70 0.07
N ILE A 43 -1.42 10.62 0.77
CA ILE A 43 -0.55 9.91 1.70
C ILE A 43 -0.42 8.47 1.20
N TRP A 44 0.81 8.00 1.02
CA TRP A 44 1.10 6.59 0.80
C TRP A 44 1.37 5.92 2.14
N VAL A 45 0.52 4.97 2.48
CA VAL A 45 0.60 4.20 3.71
C VAL A 45 1.29 2.87 3.40
N VAL A 46 2.32 2.55 4.17
CA VAL A 46 3.01 1.25 4.11
C VAL A 46 3.05 0.68 5.52
N VAL A 47 2.44 -0.49 5.71
CA VAL A 47 2.25 -1.10 7.03
C VAL A 47 2.88 -2.48 7.07
N ASP A 48 3.67 -2.74 8.10
CA ASP A 48 4.13 -4.09 8.44
C ASP A 48 2.94 -4.95 8.88
N ARG A 49 2.69 -6.07 8.19
CA ARG A 49 1.54 -6.92 8.47
C ARG A 49 1.62 -7.56 9.86
N LEU A 50 2.83 -7.79 10.38
CA LEU A 50 3.06 -8.40 11.69
C LEU A 50 2.92 -7.41 12.84
N THR A 51 3.79 -6.40 12.91
CA THR A 51 3.83 -5.48 14.07
C THR A 51 2.84 -4.33 13.99
N LYS A 52 2.19 -4.13 12.83
CA LYS A 52 1.33 -2.97 12.52
C LYS A 52 2.03 -1.61 12.57
N SER A 53 3.37 -1.61 12.59
CA SER A 53 4.16 -0.38 12.41
C SER A 53 3.94 0.16 10.99
N ALA A 54 3.81 1.47 10.85
CA ALA A 54 3.44 2.10 9.59
C ALA A 54 4.32 3.30 9.22
N HIS A 55 4.60 3.47 7.93
CA HIS A 55 5.11 4.71 7.34
C HIS A 55 3.98 5.45 6.64
N PHE A 56 3.91 6.76 6.90
CA PHE A 56 2.97 7.68 6.23
C PHE A 56 3.78 8.64 5.37
N LEU A 57 3.87 8.35 4.07
CA LEU A 57 4.70 9.11 3.14
C LEU A 57 3.83 10.14 2.41
N PRO A 58 4.10 11.46 2.57
CA PRO A 58 3.39 12.47 1.79
C PRO A 58 3.80 12.35 0.33
N ILE A 59 2.82 12.25 -0.57
CA ILE A 59 3.05 12.12 -2.01
C ILE A 59 2.14 13.06 -2.80
N TRP A 60 2.50 13.26 -4.06
CA TRP A 60 1.60 13.80 -5.06
C TRP A 60 0.96 12.64 -5.83
N LYS A 61 -0.38 12.61 -5.94
CA LYS A 61 -1.12 11.51 -6.55
C LYS A 61 -0.73 11.21 -8.00
N ASN A 62 -0.19 12.21 -8.71
CA ASN A 62 0.24 12.12 -10.10
C ASN A 62 1.75 11.82 -10.24
N TYR A 63 2.46 11.46 -9.16
CA TYR A 63 3.84 11.01 -9.29
C TYR A 63 3.96 9.82 -10.23
N SER A 64 5.02 9.85 -11.04
CA SER A 64 5.32 8.73 -11.92
C SER A 64 5.66 7.50 -11.09
N ILE A 65 5.38 6.34 -11.66
CA ILE A 65 5.75 5.04 -11.08
C ILE A 65 7.24 4.99 -10.68
N ARG A 66 8.13 5.52 -11.52
CA ARG A 66 9.57 5.56 -11.22
C ARG A 66 9.84 6.37 -9.95
N LYS A 67 9.16 7.51 -9.79
CA LYS A 67 9.30 8.34 -8.59
C LYS A 67 8.79 7.62 -7.35
N LEU A 68 7.67 6.92 -7.45
CA LEU A 68 7.14 6.10 -6.36
C LEU A 68 8.09 4.96 -5.99
N ALA A 69 8.67 4.27 -6.97
CA ALA A 69 9.68 3.23 -6.73
C ALA A 69 10.93 3.75 -6.01
N GLU A 70 11.43 4.94 -6.41
CA GLU A 70 12.54 5.60 -5.71
C GLU A 70 12.18 5.89 -4.25
N ILE A 71 11.00 6.50 -4.01
CA ILE A 71 10.52 6.80 -2.66
C ILE A 71 10.42 5.52 -1.83
N PHE A 72 9.83 4.46 -2.37
CA PHE A 72 9.72 3.17 -1.69
C PHE A 72 11.09 2.58 -1.35
N ARG A 73 12.05 2.66 -2.26
CA ARG A 73 13.41 2.18 -2.02
C ARG A 73 14.09 2.96 -0.88
N TYR A 74 13.98 4.29 -0.88
CA TYR A 74 14.63 5.15 0.12
C TYR A 74 13.94 5.14 1.49
N GLU A 75 12.62 5.10 1.53
CA GLU A 75 11.86 5.21 2.78
C GLU A 75 11.57 3.84 3.41
N ILE A 76 11.43 2.78 2.62
CA ILE A 76 11.08 1.44 3.11
C ILE A 76 12.25 0.48 3.00
N VAL A 77 12.72 0.19 1.77
CA VAL A 77 13.72 -0.87 1.54
C VAL A 77 15.03 -0.57 2.25
N ARG A 78 15.49 0.68 2.22
CA ARG A 78 16.70 1.11 2.92
C ARG A 78 16.64 0.85 4.43
N LEU A 79 15.46 0.97 5.05
CA LEU A 79 15.29 0.86 6.49
C LEU A 79 14.99 -0.57 6.95
N HIS A 80 14.21 -1.32 6.15
CA HIS A 80 13.63 -2.59 6.59
C HIS A 80 14.02 -3.78 5.71
N GLY A 81 14.70 -3.55 4.59
CA GLY A 81 14.98 -4.56 3.57
C GLY A 81 13.83 -4.73 2.57
N THR A 82 14.02 -5.64 1.64
CA THR A 82 13.02 -5.94 0.61
C THR A 82 11.96 -6.88 1.18
N PRO A 83 10.67 -6.51 1.19
CA PRO A 83 9.61 -7.42 1.62
C PRO A 83 9.47 -8.58 0.62
N THR A 84 9.12 -9.76 1.12
CA THR A 84 8.85 -10.94 0.30
C THR A 84 7.47 -10.90 -0.34
N SER A 85 6.49 -10.24 0.30
CA SER A 85 5.14 -10.06 -0.22
C SER A 85 4.58 -8.68 0.08
N ILE A 86 3.76 -8.18 -0.85
CA ILE A 86 3.07 -6.91 -0.72
C ILE A 86 1.59 -7.11 -1.04
N VAL A 87 0.74 -6.71 -0.11
CA VAL A 87 -0.72 -6.69 -0.27
C VAL A 87 -1.15 -5.25 -0.55
N SER A 88 -1.62 -4.97 -1.75
CA SER A 88 -2.23 -3.68 -2.09
C SER A 88 -3.68 -3.87 -2.49
N ASP A 89 -4.44 -2.78 -2.53
CA ASP A 89 -5.73 -2.78 -3.21
C ASP A 89 -5.55 -2.81 -4.74
N ARG A 90 -6.66 -2.71 -5.47
CA ARG A 90 -6.67 -2.69 -6.94
C ARG A 90 -6.48 -1.28 -7.51
N ASP A 91 -5.85 -0.37 -6.77
CA ASP A 91 -5.59 0.96 -7.30
C ASP A 91 -4.70 0.87 -8.55
N PRO A 92 -5.06 1.54 -9.66
CA PRO A 92 -4.25 1.56 -10.89
C PRO A 92 -2.78 1.95 -10.68
N ARG A 93 -2.46 2.69 -9.62
CA ARG A 93 -1.09 3.06 -9.24
C ARG A 93 -0.26 1.88 -8.77
N PHE A 94 -0.89 0.81 -8.27
CA PHE A 94 -0.25 -0.46 -7.91
C PHE A 94 -0.29 -1.51 -9.05
N THR A 95 -0.60 -1.10 -10.28
CA THR A 95 -0.62 -2.02 -11.44
C THR A 95 0.76 -2.60 -11.77
N SER A 96 0.80 -3.61 -12.65
CA SER A 96 2.04 -4.30 -13.05
C SER A 96 3.19 -3.37 -13.49
N HIS A 97 2.88 -2.18 -14.00
CA HIS A 97 3.89 -1.19 -14.38
C HIS A 97 4.68 -0.68 -13.17
N PHE A 98 4.04 -0.54 -12.01
CA PHE A 98 4.69 -0.19 -10.75
C PHE A 98 5.76 -1.21 -10.38
N TRP A 99 5.37 -2.49 -10.31
CA TRP A 99 6.26 -3.60 -9.98
C TRP A 99 7.41 -3.77 -10.96
N LYS A 100 7.14 -3.62 -12.27
CA LYS A 100 8.19 -3.62 -13.31
C LYS A 100 9.17 -2.45 -13.16
N GLY A 101 8.70 -1.29 -12.68
CA GLY A 101 9.55 -0.15 -12.38
C GLY A 101 10.44 -0.40 -11.16
N LEU A 102 9.87 -0.96 -10.11
CA LEU A 102 10.58 -1.30 -8.88
C LEU A 102 11.68 -2.35 -9.11
N GLN A 103 11.41 -3.40 -9.89
CA GLN A 103 12.42 -4.44 -10.20
C GLN A 103 13.58 -3.96 -11.07
N LYS A 104 13.44 -2.81 -11.76
CA LYS A 104 14.47 -2.25 -12.66
C LYS A 104 15.31 -1.14 -12.02
N ALA A 105 14.94 -0.68 -10.83
CA ALA A 105 15.54 0.45 -10.12
C ALA A 105 16.43 -0.02 -8.95
#